data_AF-A0A6V8HQ46-F1
#
_entry.id   AF-A0A6V8HQ46-F1
#
_cell.length_a   1.000
_cell.length_b   1.000
_cell.length_c   1.000
_cell.angle_alpha   90.00
_cell.angle_beta   90.00
_cell.angle_gamma   90.00
#
_symmetry.space_group_name_H-M   'P 1'
#
loop_
_entity.id
_entity.type
_entity.pdbx_description
1 polymer ?
#
loop_
_entity_poly.entity_id
_entity_poly.type
_entity_poly.pdbx_seq_one_letter_code
_entity_poly.pdbx_strand_id
1 'polypeptide(L)'
;MAQSWARFCPNLNIPQYREPLSEEKKKELDQRADKLYKRAIGNQLYKSSEFSWEVSAWHDAFGLIMDDQGLRMDKRPYEFVEKDGTGQNVMKRRIPDATLGLKTYDEFDLKHGYECTVPDCKEDHSSKQPDKRLSKNRLRAMMHNRECGLVVDGVWGKTDLVFPFALYEAKKRASSFEAAEEQIYHACKTYLAMLDDLARNPDNVAEYQTEDSSRYQLFAFTSCGSYWQVYVAWNLLDRCHVETIWEGDVKEFSRAFDLICIVDQIHDYAVNNHRPFVMRHLEAWHARHEKSLEPVRSALRLDAAISEDSMSEDMESSDSDSDDENSDSSGQSYDFGVIASLMEFHSKLPEWFHLKESSKMTRQEKARQTRERNRKLRQSQDPNNRSPGKQRGRGRPAKAEVTKNEAPKRKRGRPPKTSSKSTKITKNSCIIRSSTRRQVNAT
;
A
#
# COMPACT_ATOMS: atom_id res chain seq x y z
N MET A 1 -4.65 -23.69 1.47
CA MET A 1 -3.78 -23.67 0.27
C MET A 1 -2.62 -22.69 0.43
N ALA A 2 -2.77 -21.66 1.26
CA ALA A 2 -1.72 -20.72 1.62
C ALA A 2 -0.34 -21.34 1.90
N GLN A 3 -0.25 -22.41 2.70
CA GLN A 3 1.02 -23.06 3.05
C GLN A 3 1.85 -23.54 1.84
N SER A 4 1.21 -23.85 0.70
CA SER A 4 1.92 -24.32 -0.50
C SER A 4 2.29 -23.20 -1.49
N TRP A 5 1.72 -22.00 -1.35
CA TRP A 5 1.86 -20.92 -2.35
C TRP A 5 2.38 -19.61 -1.76
N ALA A 6 2.00 -19.29 -0.54
CA ALA A 6 2.56 -18.16 0.19
C ALA A 6 4.05 -18.43 0.49
N ARG A 7 4.84 -17.37 0.48
CA ARG A 7 6.24 -17.41 0.90
C ARG A 7 6.36 -17.70 2.40
N PHE A 8 5.36 -17.28 3.17
CA PHE A 8 5.30 -17.41 4.61
C PHE A 8 3.85 -17.60 5.05
N CYS A 9 3.64 -18.57 5.95
CA CYS A 9 2.38 -18.75 6.66
C CYS A 9 2.74 -18.87 8.15
N PRO A 10 2.12 -18.08 9.04
CA PRO A 10 2.32 -18.23 10.48
C PRO A 10 2.08 -19.67 10.93
N ASN A 11 2.86 -20.14 11.89
CA ASN A 11 2.59 -21.40 12.59
C ASN A 11 1.34 -21.22 13.45
N LEU A 12 0.24 -21.83 13.01
CA LEU A 12 -1.05 -21.80 13.70
C LEU A 12 -1.13 -22.83 14.82
N ASN A 13 -0.15 -23.72 14.94
CA ASN A 13 0.03 -24.56 16.12
C ASN A 13 0.81 -23.77 17.18
N ILE A 14 0.07 -22.93 17.90
CA ILE A 14 0.63 -21.99 18.88
C ILE A 14 1.45 -22.68 19.99
N PRO A 15 1.05 -23.84 20.52
CA PRO A 15 1.92 -24.60 21.43
C PRO A 15 3.30 -24.91 20.85
N GLN A 16 3.37 -25.37 19.58
CA GLN A 16 4.63 -25.66 18.91
C GLN A 16 5.46 -24.40 18.64
N TYR A 17 4.83 -23.28 18.34
CA TYR A 17 5.52 -21.99 18.20
C TYR A 17 6.07 -21.50 19.55
N ARG A 18 5.32 -21.70 20.64
CA ARG A 18 5.65 -21.19 21.98
C ARG A 18 6.77 -21.98 22.65
N GLU A 19 6.82 -23.30 22.47
CA GLU A 19 7.77 -24.20 23.13
C GLU A 19 9.25 -23.74 23.07
N PRO A 20 9.82 -23.39 21.89
CA PRO A 20 11.22 -23.00 21.79
C PRO A 20 11.53 -21.57 22.27
N LEU A 21 10.53 -20.76 22.61
CA LEU A 21 10.75 -19.38 23.04
C LEU A 21 11.37 -19.31 24.45
N SER A 22 12.10 -18.23 24.73
CA SER A 22 12.59 -17.95 26.08
C SER A 22 11.44 -17.69 27.06
N GLU A 23 11.66 -17.89 28.35
CA GLU A 23 10.66 -17.62 29.38
C GLU A 23 10.30 -16.13 29.45
N GLU A 24 11.26 -15.24 29.19
CA GLU A 24 11.03 -13.80 29.09
C GLU A 24 10.06 -13.49 27.94
N LYS A 25 10.28 -14.07 26.75
CA LYS A 25 9.41 -13.85 25.60
C LYS A 25 8.02 -14.46 25.81
N LYS A 26 7.93 -15.65 26.42
CA LYS A 26 6.64 -16.26 26.79
C LYS A 26 5.85 -15.35 27.73
N LYS A 27 6.51 -14.76 28.74
CA LYS A 27 5.89 -13.83 29.69
C LYS A 27 5.44 -12.54 29.02
N GLU A 28 6.25 -11.99 28.11
CA GLU A 28 5.88 -10.81 27.30
C GLU A 28 4.62 -11.08 26.47
N LEU A 29 4.55 -12.23 25.78
CA LEU A 29 3.40 -12.65 25.00
C LEU A 29 2.14 -12.80 25.88
N ASP A 30 2.26 -13.46 27.03
CA ASP A 30 1.14 -13.62 27.98
C ASP A 30 0.62 -12.25 28.46
N GLN A 31 1.52 -11.30 28.76
CA GLN A 31 1.14 -9.95 29.18
C GLN A 31 0.42 -9.16 28.09
N ARG A 32 0.90 -9.23 26.85
CA ARG A 32 0.27 -8.56 25.70
C ARG A 32 -1.09 -9.17 25.38
N ALA A 33 -1.20 -10.49 25.44
CA ALA A 33 -2.47 -11.21 25.29
C ALA A 33 -3.48 -10.83 26.38
N ASP A 34 -3.06 -10.78 27.65
CA ASP A 34 -3.91 -10.35 28.77
C ASP A 34 -4.42 -8.92 28.59
N LYS A 35 -3.54 -8.00 28.15
CA LYS A 35 -3.91 -6.62 27.86
C LYS A 35 -4.98 -6.54 26.76
N LEU A 36 -4.77 -7.22 25.63
CA LEU A 36 -5.71 -7.27 24.51
C LEU A 36 -7.06 -7.86 24.95
N TYR A 37 -7.03 -8.99 25.66
CA TYR A 37 -8.21 -9.68 26.19
C TYR A 37 -9.04 -8.77 27.12
N LYS A 38 -8.40 -8.14 28.11
CA LYS A 38 -9.07 -7.21 29.04
C LYS A 38 -9.62 -6.00 28.30
N ARG A 39 -8.89 -5.45 27.33
CA ARG A 39 -9.35 -4.32 26.53
C ARG A 39 -10.57 -4.68 25.69
N ALA A 40 -10.60 -5.87 25.09
CA ALA A 40 -11.73 -6.34 24.30
C ALA A 40 -13.00 -6.52 25.16
N ILE A 41 -12.87 -7.11 26.35
CA ILE A 41 -13.99 -7.20 27.31
C ILE A 41 -14.50 -5.82 27.68
N GLY A 42 -13.60 -4.90 28.05
CA GLY A 42 -13.96 -3.52 28.40
C GLY A 42 -14.70 -2.82 27.26
N ASN A 43 -14.16 -2.88 26.04
CA ASN A 43 -14.79 -2.23 24.88
C ASN A 43 -16.18 -2.79 24.57
N GLN A 44 -16.37 -4.10 24.73
CA GLN A 44 -17.68 -4.72 24.54
C GLN A 44 -18.67 -4.29 25.63
N LEU A 45 -18.26 -4.31 26.90
CA LEU A 45 -19.11 -3.95 28.04
C LEU A 45 -19.58 -2.49 27.97
N TYR A 46 -18.67 -1.58 27.64
CA TYR A 46 -18.96 -0.14 27.53
C TYR A 46 -19.53 0.26 26.17
N LYS A 47 -19.79 -0.69 25.27
CA LYS A 47 -20.31 -0.45 23.91
C LYS A 47 -19.49 0.62 23.18
N SER A 48 -18.16 0.50 23.30
CA SER A 48 -17.19 1.43 22.75
C SER A 48 -17.42 1.72 21.26
N SER A 49 -16.96 2.89 20.83
CA SER A 49 -17.06 3.32 19.43
C SER A 49 -16.17 2.46 18.52
N GLU A 50 -16.41 2.49 17.21
CA GLU A 50 -15.53 1.83 16.22
C GLU A 50 -14.09 2.36 16.32
N PHE A 51 -13.95 3.69 16.47
CA PHE A 51 -12.66 4.34 16.69
C PHE A 51 -11.95 3.83 17.95
N SER A 52 -12.68 3.54 19.03
CA SER A 52 -12.08 2.98 20.25
C SER A 52 -11.53 1.56 20.03
N TRP A 53 -12.22 0.75 19.20
CA TRP A 53 -11.72 -0.58 18.79
C TRP A 53 -10.47 -0.45 17.93
N GLU A 54 -10.47 0.47 16.98
CA GLU A 54 -9.31 0.78 16.14
C GLU A 54 -8.08 1.19 16.98
N VAL A 55 -8.23 2.18 17.87
CA VAL A 55 -7.12 2.63 18.74
C VAL A 55 -6.61 1.48 19.61
N SER A 56 -7.52 0.64 20.12
CA SER A 56 -7.14 -0.55 20.90
C SER A 56 -6.36 -1.55 20.05
N ALA A 57 -6.77 -1.80 18.80
CA ALA A 57 -6.07 -2.66 17.88
C ALA A 57 -4.65 -2.17 17.58
N TRP A 58 -4.50 -0.87 17.31
CA TRP A 58 -3.20 -0.26 17.02
C TRP A 58 -2.21 -0.45 18.17
N HIS A 59 -2.65 -0.22 19.42
CA HIS A 59 -1.77 -0.32 20.59
C HIS A 59 -1.58 -1.74 21.11
N ASP A 60 -2.64 -2.55 21.17
CA ASP A 60 -2.62 -3.81 21.91
C ASP A 60 -2.30 -5.01 20.99
N ALA A 61 -2.74 -5.00 19.73
CA ALA A 61 -2.39 -6.03 18.76
C ALA A 61 -1.14 -5.65 17.96
N PHE A 62 -1.12 -4.46 17.35
CA PHE A 62 -0.06 -4.03 16.44
C PHE A 62 1.04 -3.19 17.10
N GLY A 63 1.07 -3.12 18.43
CA GLY A 63 2.02 -2.26 19.18
C GLY A 63 3.48 -2.47 18.76
N LEU A 64 3.93 -3.72 18.60
CA LEU A 64 5.30 -4.00 18.14
C LEU A 64 5.59 -3.42 16.75
N ILE A 65 4.64 -3.52 15.81
CA ILE A 65 4.81 -2.98 14.46
C ILE A 65 4.80 -1.46 14.48
N MET A 66 3.99 -0.87 15.36
CA MET A 66 3.89 0.58 15.53
C MET A 66 5.18 1.17 16.11
N ASP A 67 5.82 0.46 17.04
CA ASP A 67 7.02 0.91 17.74
C ASP A 67 8.33 0.57 16.99
N ASP A 68 8.26 -0.28 15.97
CA ASP A 68 9.39 -0.66 15.13
C ASP A 68 9.88 0.50 14.25
N GLN A 69 11.18 0.81 14.34
CA GLN A 69 11.79 1.94 13.65
C GLN A 69 12.00 1.75 12.15
N GLY A 70 11.97 0.51 11.66
CA GLY A 70 12.04 0.17 10.24
C GLY A 70 10.67 0.10 9.56
N LEU A 71 9.59 0.06 10.33
CA LEU A 71 8.23 -0.09 9.85
C LEU A 71 7.41 1.17 10.08
N ARG A 72 6.27 1.25 9.40
CA ARG A 72 5.32 2.34 9.54
C ARG A 72 3.90 1.78 9.49
N MET A 73 3.06 2.27 10.39
CA MET A 73 1.63 2.03 10.40
C MET A 73 0.88 3.36 10.29
N ASP A 74 -0.06 3.47 9.36
CA ASP A 74 -0.84 4.68 9.13
C ASP A 74 -2.12 4.38 8.32
N LYS A 75 -3.11 5.29 8.35
CA LYS A 75 -4.26 5.22 7.45
C LYS A 75 -3.86 5.68 6.05
N ARG A 76 -3.71 4.74 5.11
CA ARG A 76 -3.27 5.03 3.73
C ARG A 76 -4.41 4.86 2.73
N PRO A 77 -4.96 5.95 2.14
CA PRO A 77 -5.91 5.82 1.05
C PRO A 77 -5.32 5.02 -0.10
N TYR A 78 -6.16 4.20 -0.72
CA TYR A 78 -5.85 3.53 -1.98
C TYR A 78 -6.98 3.74 -2.98
N GLU A 79 -6.61 3.72 -4.26
CA GLU A 79 -7.53 3.86 -5.38
C GLU A 79 -7.63 2.55 -6.14
N PHE A 80 -8.84 2.17 -6.52
CA PHE A 80 -9.09 0.98 -7.33
C PHE A 80 -10.13 1.24 -8.40
N VAL A 81 -10.12 0.41 -9.44
CA VAL A 81 -11.07 0.48 -10.55
C VAL A 81 -12.10 -0.62 -10.41
N GLU A 82 -13.37 -0.23 -10.50
CA GLU A 82 -14.52 -1.13 -10.47
C GLU A 82 -15.46 -0.79 -11.61
N LYS A 83 -16.22 -1.78 -12.11
CA LYS A 83 -17.25 -1.52 -13.10
C LYS A 83 -18.52 -1.04 -12.42
N ASP A 84 -19.09 0.06 -12.90
CA ASP A 84 -20.39 0.51 -12.45
C ASP A 84 -21.53 -0.35 -13.02
N GLY A 85 -22.77 -0.02 -12.66
CA GLY A 85 -23.96 -0.71 -13.16
C GLY A 85 -24.19 -0.61 -14.67
N THR A 86 -23.44 0.26 -15.37
CA THR A 86 -23.43 0.39 -16.83
C THR A 86 -22.26 -0.33 -17.49
N GLY A 87 -21.38 -0.95 -16.69
CA GLY A 87 -20.18 -1.63 -17.14
C GLY A 87 -18.97 -0.71 -17.38
N GLN A 88 -19.08 0.59 -17.08
CA GLN A 88 -17.99 1.55 -17.22
C GLN A 88 -17.04 1.46 -16.03
N ASN A 89 -15.75 1.66 -16.29
CA ASN A 89 -14.72 1.65 -15.26
C ASN A 89 -14.78 2.97 -14.46
N VAL A 90 -15.11 2.89 -13.18
CA VAL A 90 -15.10 4.02 -12.25
C VAL A 90 -13.96 3.83 -11.26
N MET A 91 -13.21 4.90 -11.01
CA MET A 91 -12.21 4.93 -9.95
C MET A 91 -12.91 5.19 -8.61
N LYS A 92 -12.69 4.30 -7.64
CA LYS A 92 -13.13 4.47 -6.26
C LYS A 92 -11.92 4.63 -5.35
N ARG A 93 -12.13 5.35 -4.26
CA ARG A 93 -11.12 5.55 -3.19
C ARG A 93 -11.64 4.97 -1.88
N ARG A 94 -10.77 4.30 -1.14
CA ARG A 94 -11.01 3.77 0.20
C ARG A 94 -9.80 4.05 1.08
N ILE A 95 -10.01 4.03 2.39
CA ILE A 95 -8.98 4.23 3.40
C ILE A 95 -9.17 3.10 4.40
N PRO A 96 -8.21 2.17 4.55
CA PRO A 96 -8.27 1.15 5.58
C PRO A 96 -7.95 1.77 6.94
N ASP A 97 -8.40 1.10 8.00
CA ASP A 97 -8.14 1.54 9.37
C ASP A 97 -6.68 1.45 9.78
N ALA A 98 -5.90 0.58 9.15
CA ALA A 98 -4.45 0.72 9.10
C ALA A 98 -3.87 0.10 7.82
N THR A 99 -2.77 0.67 7.35
CA THR A 99 -1.84 0.04 6.41
C THR A 99 -0.50 -0.05 7.10
N LEU A 100 0.18 -1.19 6.95
CA LEU A 100 1.45 -1.50 7.57
C LEU A 100 2.47 -1.73 6.45
N GLY A 101 3.55 -0.96 6.45
CA GLY A 101 4.57 -0.98 5.42
C GLY A 101 5.94 -0.57 5.95
N LEU A 102 6.87 -0.30 5.04
CA LEU A 102 8.21 0.15 5.39
C LEU A 102 8.24 1.66 5.62
N LYS A 103 9.03 2.08 6.62
CA LYS A 103 9.37 3.48 6.85
C LYS A 103 10.37 3.96 5.81
N THR A 104 10.27 5.23 5.43
CA THR A 104 11.27 5.92 4.62
C THR A 104 11.97 7.01 5.41
N TYR A 105 13.14 7.38 4.92
CA TYR A 105 14.09 8.21 5.65
C TYR A 105 14.37 9.51 4.90
N ASP A 106 14.42 10.61 5.63
CA ASP A 106 14.97 11.85 5.10
C ASP A 106 16.50 11.92 5.28
N GLU A 107 17.11 13.03 4.87
CA GLU A 107 18.56 13.20 4.97
C GLU A 107 19.04 13.29 6.41
N PHE A 108 18.20 13.77 7.33
CA PHE A 108 18.52 13.82 8.74
C PHE A 108 18.62 12.40 9.30
N ASP A 109 17.60 11.58 9.05
CA ASP A 109 17.59 10.16 9.44
C ASP A 109 18.83 9.44 8.90
N LEU A 110 19.14 9.61 7.60
CA LEU A 110 20.26 8.92 6.94
C LEU A 110 21.63 9.35 7.45
N LYS A 111 21.77 10.59 7.95
CA LYS A 111 23.03 11.13 8.46
C LYS A 111 23.29 10.72 9.91
N HIS A 112 22.25 10.71 10.75
CA HIS A 112 22.39 10.45 12.19
C HIS A 112 22.18 8.97 12.53
N GLY A 113 21.49 8.22 11.68
CA GLY A 113 21.23 6.81 11.89
C GLY A 113 20.23 6.57 13.03
N TYR A 114 20.16 5.30 13.46
CA TYR A 114 19.41 4.92 14.65
C TYR A 114 20.33 4.88 15.87
N GLU A 115 19.92 5.58 16.94
CA GLU A 115 20.59 5.56 18.25
C GLU A 115 19.70 4.85 19.29
N CYS A 116 20.27 3.86 19.98
CA CYS A 116 19.56 3.20 21.07
C CYS A 116 19.70 4.02 22.36
N THR A 117 18.56 4.43 22.92
CA THR A 117 18.52 5.22 24.16
C THR A 117 18.57 4.36 25.42
N VAL A 118 18.66 3.04 25.30
CA VAL A 118 18.72 2.12 26.44
C VAL A 118 20.16 2.03 26.94
N PRO A 119 20.45 2.42 28.20
CA PRO A 119 21.79 2.29 28.76
C PRO A 119 22.26 0.83 28.72
N ASP A 120 23.52 0.62 28.35
CA ASP A 120 24.14 -0.71 28.26
C ASP A 120 23.42 -1.70 27.32
N CYS A 121 22.73 -1.20 26.29
CA CYS A 121 22.09 -2.06 25.30
C CYS A 121 23.15 -2.90 24.56
N LYS A 122 22.98 -4.24 24.60
CA LYS A 122 23.84 -5.21 23.91
C LYS A 122 23.19 -5.78 22.65
N GLU A 123 22.01 -5.30 22.29
CA GLU A 123 21.31 -5.77 21.11
C GLU A 123 21.97 -5.23 19.84
N ASP A 124 22.05 -6.06 18.81
CA ASP A 124 22.43 -5.59 17.49
C ASP A 124 21.28 -4.77 16.89
N HIS A 125 21.58 -3.51 16.58
CA HIS A 125 20.65 -2.58 15.96
C HIS A 125 21.02 -2.25 14.51
N SER A 126 21.94 -3.02 13.91
CA SER A 126 22.30 -2.91 12.50
C SER A 126 21.08 -2.94 11.57
N SER A 127 20.12 -3.82 11.87
CA SER A 127 18.86 -3.95 11.14
C SER A 127 17.94 -2.73 11.28
N LYS A 128 18.09 -1.92 12.33
CA LYS A 128 17.31 -0.70 12.57
C LYS A 128 17.90 0.53 11.87
N GLN A 129 19.11 0.43 11.31
CA GLN A 129 19.74 1.56 10.64
C GLN A 129 18.94 1.99 9.39
N PRO A 130 18.78 3.31 9.16
CA PRO A 130 18.24 3.87 7.94
C PRO A 130 18.97 3.39 6.69
N ASP A 131 18.21 3.06 5.64
CA ASP A 131 18.76 2.58 4.37
C ASP A 131 18.53 3.60 3.26
N LYS A 132 19.60 3.98 2.54
CA LYS A 132 19.56 4.95 1.43
C LYS A 132 18.63 4.52 0.29
N ARG A 133 18.34 3.22 0.13
CA ARG A 133 17.36 2.71 -0.85
C ARG A 133 15.93 3.11 -0.49
N LEU A 134 15.65 3.40 0.78
CA LEU A 134 14.37 3.94 1.28
C LEU A 134 14.43 5.45 1.55
N SER A 135 15.34 6.17 0.89
CA SER A 135 15.35 7.65 0.93
C SER A 135 14.06 8.22 0.33
N LYS A 136 13.39 9.10 1.08
CA LYS A 136 12.18 9.81 0.63
C LYS A 136 12.40 10.54 -0.68
N ASN A 137 13.52 11.25 -0.80
CA ASN A 137 13.87 12.06 -1.96
C ASN A 137 14.12 11.18 -3.19
N ARG A 138 14.91 10.11 -3.06
CA ARG A 138 15.19 9.19 -4.17
C ARG A 138 13.92 8.48 -4.66
N LEU A 139 13.12 7.95 -3.74
CA LEU A 139 11.86 7.27 -4.09
C LEU A 139 10.87 8.24 -4.77
N ARG A 140 10.79 9.48 -4.29
CA ARG A 140 9.95 10.51 -4.91
C ARG A 140 10.47 10.85 -6.30
N ALA A 141 11.77 11.08 -6.48
CA ALA A 141 12.36 11.39 -7.79
C ALA A 141 12.15 10.24 -8.79
N MET A 142 12.37 9.00 -8.36
CA MET A 142 12.11 7.80 -9.16
C MET A 142 10.65 7.73 -9.62
N MET A 143 9.68 7.88 -8.71
CA MET A 143 8.26 7.84 -9.04
C MET A 143 7.84 8.88 -10.10
N HIS A 144 8.47 10.06 -10.11
CA HIS A 144 8.18 11.14 -11.07
C HIS A 144 8.94 11.00 -12.40
N ASN A 145 9.90 10.09 -12.47
CA ASN A 145 10.65 9.83 -13.68
C ASN A 145 9.78 9.08 -14.70
N ARG A 146 9.64 9.64 -15.91
CA ARG A 146 8.78 9.07 -16.96
C ARG A 146 9.22 7.67 -17.41
N GLU A 147 10.51 7.35 -17.26
CA GLU A 147 11.06 6.04 -17.57
C GLU A 147 11.01 5.06 -16.39
N CYS A 148 10.82 5.56 -15.15
CA CYS A 148 11.00 4.78 -13.92
C CYS A 148 9.85 4.98 -12.91
N GLY A 149 8.61 5.08 -13.40
CA GLY A 149 7.43 5.44 -12.60
C GLY A 149 6.90 4.37 -11.66
N LEU A 150 7.76 3.80 -10.80
CA LEU A 150 7.37 2.82 -9.78
C LEU A 150 6.51 3.48 -8.70
N VAL A 151 5.31 2.95 -8.48
CA VAL A 151 4.40 3.39 -7.42
C VAL A 151 4.78 2.68 -6.12
N VAL A 152 5.20 3.45 -5.11
CA VAL A 152 5.72 2.89 -3.86
C VAL A 152 4.77 3.04 -2.67
N ASP A 153 3.81 3.96 -2.72
CA ASP A 153 2.80 4.26 -1.68
C ASP A 153 1.40 4.17 -2.31
N GLY A 154 0.42 3.68 -1.53
CA GLY A 154 -0.99 3.68 -1.94
C GLY A 154 -1.53 5.09 -2.20
N VAL A 155 -0.97 6.09 -1.50
CA VAL A 155 -1.16 7.51 -1.78
C VAL A 155 -0.14 7.95 -2.82
N TRP A 156 -0.53 7.91 -4.08
CA TRP A 156 0.36 8.24 -5.20
C TRP A 156 1.05 9.60 -5.01
N GLY A 157 2.37 9.63 -5.18
CA GLY A 157 3.21 10.82 -4.96
C GLY A 157 3.74 10.99 -3.54
N LYS A 158 3.24 10.21 -2.56
CA LYS A 158 3.82 10.13 -1.23
C LYS A 158 4.83 8.99 -1.12
N THR A 159 5.65 9.07 -0.08
CA THR A 159 6.70 8.10 0.18
C THR A 159 6.82 7.78 1.66
N ASP A 160 5.88 8.14 2.54
CA ASP A 160 6.07 7.98 3.99
C ASP A 160 5.81 6.53 4.49
N LEU A 161 4.95 5.78 3.80
CA LEU A 161 4.67 4.38 4.08
C LEU A 161 4.69 3.64 2.75
N VAL A 162 5.76 2.89 2.51
CA VAL A 162 6.01 2.28 1.20
C VAL A 162 5.96 0.76 1.27
N PHE A 163 5.60 0.14 0.14
CA PHE A 163 5.55 -1.30 -0.05
C PHE A 163 4.85 -2.05 1.11
N PRO A 164 3.52 -1.87 1.25
CA PRO A 164 2.76 -2.49 2.33
C PRO A 164 2.97 -4.01 2.40
N PHE A 165 3.05 -4.54 3.61
CA PHE A 165 3.08 -5.99 3.88
C PHE A 165 1.82 -6.46 4.61
N ALA A 166 1.08 -5.54 5.25
CA ALA A 166 -0.20 -5.85 5.87
C ALA A 166 -1.18 -4.67 5.86
N LEU A 167 -2.46 -4.97 6.08
CA LEU A 167 -3.50 -3.96 6.30
C LEU A 167 -4.54 -4.44 7.32
N TYR A 168 -5.24 -3.49 7.94
CA TYR A 168 -6.26 -3.76 8.94
C TYR A 168 -7.53 -2.96 8.64
N GLU A 169 -8.68 -3.62 8.77
CA GLU A 169 -10.00 -3.01 8.64
C GLU A 169 -10.87 -3.33 9.87
N ALA A 170 -11.38 -2.30 10.52
CA ALA A 170 -12.29 -2.43 11.64
C ALA A 170 -13.73 -2.19 11.20
N LYS A 171 -14.66 -2.92 11.83
CA LYS A 171 -16.09 -2.64 11.78
C LYS A 171 -16.69 -2.78 13.15
N LYS A 172 -17.69 -1.95 13.44
CA LYS A 172 -18.41 -2.00 14.72
C LYS A 172 -19.26 -3.26 14.91
N ARG A 173 -19.81 -3.84 13.83
CA ARG A 173 -20.84 -4.89 13.91
C ARG A 173 -20.53 -6.06 12.99
N ALA A 174 -20.87 -7.27 13.45
CA ALA A 174 -20.79 -8.49 12.65
C ALA A 174 -21.60 -8.44 11.35
N SER A 175 -22.68 -7.64 11.29
CA SER A 175 -23.45 -7.43 10.06
C SER A 175 -22.67 -6.72 8.94
N SER A 176 -21.50 -6.16 9.25
CA SER A 176 -20.65 -5.45 8.31
C SER A 176 -19.46 -6.30 7.85
N PHE A 177 -19.47 -7.59 8.16
CA PHE A 177 -18.40 -8.53 7.83
C PHE A 177 -18.09 -8.58 6.33
N GLU A 178 -19.12 -8.76 5.49
CA GLU A 178 -18.97 -8.78 4.03
C GLU A 178 -18.36 -7.47 3.50
N ALA A 179 -18.71 -6.34 4.12
CA ALA A 179 -18.15 -5.04 3.74
C ALA A 179 -16.67 -4.90 4.16
N ALA A 180 -16.25 -5.53 5.26
CA ALA A 180 -14.84 -5.60 5.64
C ALA A 180 -14.07 -6.51 4.67
N GLU A 181 -14.62 -7.68 4.33
CA GLU A 181 -14.03 -8.62 3.37
C GLU A 181 -13.85 -7.99 1.98
N GLU A 182 -14.86 -7.28 1.48
CA GLU A 182 -14.77 -6.57 0.20
C GLU A 182 -13.67 -5.49 0.23
N GLN A 183 -13.57 -4.75 1.34
CA GLN A 183 -12.55 -3.71 1.50
C GLN A 183 -11.14 -4.29 1.58
N ILE A 184 -10.92 -5.39 2.33
CA ILE A 184 -9.60 -6.03 2.33
C ILE A 184 -9.28 -6.63 0.97
N TYR A 185 -10.27 -7.19 0.25
CA TYR A 185 -10.02 -7.78 -1.08
C TYR A 185 -9.52 -6.73 -2.07
N HIS A 186 -10.14 -5.55 -2.09
CA HIS A 186 -9.69 -4.43 -2.92
C HIS A 186 -8.31 -3.90 -2.52
N ALA A 187 -8.05 -3.80 -1.21
CA ALA A 187 -6.75 -3.38 -0.70
C ALA A 187 -5.65 -4.38 -1.06
N CYS A 188 -5.88 -5.68 -0.81
CA CYS A 188 -4.99 -6.77 -1.16
C CYS A 188 -4.63 -6.75 -2.65
N LYS A 189 -5.64 -6.66 -3.52
CA LYS A 189 -5.42 -6.59 -4.96
C LYS A 189 -4.55 -5.38 -5.36
N THR A 190 -4.75 -4.25 -4.71
CA THR A 190 -4.01 -3.00 -5.02
C THR A 190 -2.57 -3.09 -4.54
N TYR A 191 -2.34 -3.49 -3.30
CA TYR A 191 -1.00 -3.57 -2.72
C TYR A 191 -0.18 -4.74 -3.28
N LEU A 192 -0.82 -5.88 -3.62
CA LEU A 192 -0.14 -6.95 -4.36
C LEU A 192 0.27 -6.51 -5.77
N ALA A 193 -0.50 -5.65 -6.43
CA ALA A 193 -0.09 -5.08 -7.73
C ALA A 193 1.13 -4.16 -7.58
N MET A 194 1.21 -3.38 -6.49
CA MET A 194 2.41 -2.57 -6.20
C MET A 194 3.65 -3.44 -5.95
N LEU A 195 3.49 -4.56 -5.24
CA LEU A 195 4.58 -5.52 -5.04
C LEU A 195 4.95 -6.26 -6.34
N ASP A 196 3.97 -6.55 -7.21
CA ASP A 196 4.23 -7.09 -8.55
C ASP A 196 5.09 -6.14 -9.36
N ASP A 197 4.69 -4.85 -9.44
CA ASP A 197 5.44 -3.82 -10.16
C ASP A 197 6.87 -3.71 -9.63
N LEU A 198 7.06 -3.70 -8.30
CA LEU A 198 8.39 -3.72 -7.70
C LEU A 198 9.20 -4.94 -8.15
N ALA A 199 8.58 -6.11 -8.18
CA ALA A 199 9.21 -7.38 -8.53
C ALA A 199 9.56 -7.52 -10.02
N ARG A 200 8.96 -6.71 -10.90
CA ARG A 200 9.26 -6.69 -12.33
C ARG A 200 10.63 -6.10 -12.63
N ASN A 201 11.23 -6.55 -13.73
CA ASN A 201 12.44 -5.95 -14.27
C ASN A 201 12.12 -4.54 -14.83
N PRO A 202 12.78 -3.47 -14.36
CA PRO A 202 12.52 -2.12 -14.84
C PRO A 202 12.88 -1.91 -16.31
N ASP A 203 13.80 -2.70 -16.88
CA ASP A 203 14.13 -2.66 -18.32
C ASP A 203 13.15 -3.46 -19.18
N ASN A 204 12.49 -4.47 -18.60
CA ASN A 204 11.47 -5.29 -19.27
C ASN A 204 10.40 -5.74 -18.27
N VAL A 205 9.35 -4.94 -18.13
CA VAL A 205 8.28 -5.20 -17.14
C VAL A 205 7.43 -6.45 -17.41
N ALA A 206 7.63 -7.13 -18.54
CA ALA A 206 7.01 -8.42 -18.79
C ALA A 206 7.66 -9.55 -17.97
N GLU A 207 8.91 -9.35 -17.54
CA GLU A 207 9.71 -10.32 -16.81
C GLU A 207 9.87 -9.91 -15.35
N TYR A 208 10.07 -10.92 -14.50
CA TYR A 208 10.46 -10.71 -13.12
C TYR A 208 11.98 -10.54 -13.02
N GLN A 209 12.45 -9.84 -11.99
CA GLN A 209 13.89 -9.63 -11.77
C GLN A 209 14.64 -10.94 -11.49
N THR A 210 14.01 -11.88 -10.77
CA THR A 210 14.56 -13.19 -10.39
C THR A 210 13.46 -14.25 -10.38
N GLU A 211 13.82 -15.53 -10.32
CA GLU A 211 12.86 -16.65 -10.25
C GLU A 211 11.93 -16.58 -9.02
N ASP A 212 12.44 -16.10 -7.89
CA ASP A 212 11.69 -15.97 -6.63
C ASP A 212 10.88 -14.67 -6.52
N SER A 213 11.03 -13.75 -7.48
CA SER A 213 10.38 -12.44 -7.46
C SER A 213 8.86 -12.52 -7.51
N SER A 214 8.28 -13.59 -8.06
CA SER A 214 6.82 -13.78 -8.10
C SER A 214 6.21 -14.19 -6.75
N ARG A 215 7.04 -14.49 -5.74
CA ARG A 215 6.61 -15.00 -4.43
C ARG A 215 6.44 -13.88 -3.40
N TYR A 216 5.72 -12.83 -3.77
CA TYR A 216 5.29 -11.78 -2.84
C TYR A 216 3.91 -12.11 -2.26
N GLN A 217 3.64 -11.59 -1.06
CA GLN A 217 2.37 -11.79 -0.37
C GLN A 217 2.01 -10.57 0.47
N LEU A 218 0.77 -10.54 0.95
CA LEU A 218 0.25 -9.52 1.83
C LEU A 218 -0.59 -10.18 2.92
N PHE A 219 -0.56 -9.63 4.13
CA PHE A 219 -1.49 -10.01 5.19
C PHE A 219 -2.65 -9.03 5.27
N ALA A 220 -3.82 -9.51 5.65
CA ALA A 220 -4.92 -8.64 6.01
C ALA A 220 -5.54 -9.06 7.34
N PHE A 221 -6.04 -8.09 8.07
CA PHE A 221 -6.70 -8.28 9.34
C PHE A 221 -8.06 -7.61 9.28
N THR A 222 -9.09 -8.29 9.77
CA THR A 222 -10.40 -7.66 10.00
C THR A 222 -10.81 -7.86 11.43
N SER A 223 -11.44 -6.85 12.02
CA SER A 223 -12.13 -7.02 13.30
C SER A 223 -13.56 -6.49 13.25
N CYS A 224 -14.52 -7.33 13.61
CA CYS A 224 -15.90 -6.94 13.87
C CYS A 224 -16.15 -6.91 15.38
N GLY A 225 -15.85 -5.78 16.02
CA GLY A 225 -15.76 -5.70 17.48
C GLY A 225 -14.60 -6.58 17.99
N SER A 226 -14.91 -7.54 18.87
CA SER A 226 -13.91 -8.47 19.42
C SER A 226 -13.63 -9.70 18.55
N TYR A 227 -14.39 -9.91 17.48
CA TYR A 227 -14.14 -11.03 16.58
C TYR A 227 -13.15 -10.63 15.49
N TRP A 228 -12.06 -11.39 15.38
CA TRP A 228 -10.95 -11.12 14.49
C TRP A 228 -10.78 -12.22 13.46
N GLN A 229 -10.25 -11.83 12.31
CA GLN A 229 -9.77 -12.75 11.30
C GLN A 229 -8.46 -12.25 10.70
N VAL A 230 -7.62 -13.23 10.36
CA VAL A 230 -6.34 -13.01 9.71
C VAL A 230 -6.36 -13.72 8.38
N TYR A 231 -5.90 -13.01 7.36
CA TYR A 231 -5.88 -13.45 5.99
C TYR A 231 -4.45 -13.38 5.45
N VAL A 232 -4.17 -14.26 4.49
CA VAL A 232 -3.01 -14.14 3.62
C VAL A 232 -3.48 -14.00 2.18
N ALA A 233 -2.86 -13.10 1.45
CA ALA A 233 -3.17 -12.81 0.07
C ALA A 233 -1.93 -12.95 -0.81
N TRP A 234 -2.12 -13.51 -2.00
CA TRP A 234 -1.07 -13.72 -3.00
C TRP A 234 -1.65 -13.69 -4.40
N ASN A 235 -0.77 -13.49 -5.40
CA ASN A 235 -1.15 -13.61 -6.80
C ASN A 235 -0.79 -15.01 -7.34
N LEU A 236 -1.74 -15.63 -8.02
CA LEU A 236 -1.53 -16.87 -8.78
C LEU A 236 -2.30 -16.77 -10.10
N LEU A 237 -1.62 -17.00 -11.23
CA LEU A 237 -2.23 -16.97 -12.57
C LEU A 237 -3.05 -15.70 -12.84
N ASP A 238 -2.48 -14.53 -12.52
CA ASP A 238 -3.10 -13.20 -12.65
C ASP A 238 -4.37 -12.99 -11.80
N ARG A 239 -4.55 -13.77 -10.74
CA ARG A 239 -5.67 -13.64 -9.80
C ARG A 239 -5.15 -13.39 -8.39
N CYS A 240 -5.76 -12.40 -7.74
CA CYS A 240 -5.58 -12.16 -6.32
C CYS A 240 -6.39 -13.21 -5.55
N HIS A 241 -5.69 -14.04 -4.80
CA HIS A 241 -6.26 -14.96 -3.83
C HIS A 241 -6.16 -14.32 -2.44
N VAL A 242 -7.19 -14.51 -1.63
CA VAL A 242 -7.24 -14.08 -0.22
C VAL A 242 -7.83 -15.26 0.54
N GLU A 243 -7.06 -15.85 1.45
CA GLU A 243 -7.46 -17.02 2.24
C GLU A 243 -7.41 -16.65 3.73
N THR A 244 -8.51 -16.92 4.44
CA THR A 244 -8.55 -16.82 5.90
C THR A 244 -7.68 -17.93 6.49
N ILE A 245 -6.68 -17.55 7.28
CA ILE A 245 -5.76 -18.48 7.94
C ILE A 245 -6.10 -18.66 9.43
N TRP A 246 -6.75 -17.68 10.05
CA TRP A 246 -7.14 -17.76 11.45
C TRP A 246 -8.36 -16.88 11.71
N GLU A 247 -9.17 -17.30 12.68
CA GLU A 247 -10.29 -16.53 13.21
C GLU A 247 -10.49 -16.80 14.70
N GLY A 248 -10.99 -15.81 15.45
CA GLY A 248 -11.21 -15.95 16.88
C GLY A 248 -11.80 -14.73 17.56
N ASP A 249 -12.49 -14.94 18.68
CA ASP A 249 -13.00 -13.87 19.53
C ASP A 249 -11.97 -13.55 20.63
N VAL A 250 -11.33 -12.39 20.56
CA VAL A 250 -10.25 -12.01 21.49
C VAL A 250 -10.75 -11.67 22.90
N LYS A 251 -12.07 -11.77 23.17
CA LYS A 251 -12.58 -11.86 24.55
C LYS A 251 -12.29 -13.22 25.18
N GLU A 252 -11.71 -14.17 24.47
CA GLU A 252 -11.14 -15.38 25.04
C GLU A 252 -9.63 -15.21 25.12
N PHE A 253 -9.04 -15.44 26.31
CA PHE A 253 -7.60 -15.25 26.50
C PHE A 253 -6.78 -16.08 25.51
N SER A 254 -7.16 -17.35 25.28
CA SER A 254 -6.50 -18.22 24.32
C SER A 254 -6.50 -17.64 22.90
N ARG A 255 -7.61 -17.04 22.45
CA ARG A 255 -7.71 -16.41 21.13
C ARG A 255 -6.95 -15.10 21.04
N ALA A 256 -6.95 -14.30 22.11
CA ALA A 256 -6.09 -13.13 22.19
C ALA A 256 -4.61 -13.53 22.11
N PHE A 257 -4.22 -14.61 22.79
CA PHE A 257 -2.86 -15.15 22.76
C PHE A 257 -2.48 -15.65 21.35
N ASP A 258 -3.34 -16.44 20.71
CA ASP A 258 -3.14 -16.89 19.34
C ASP A 258 -2.89 -15.71 18.39
N LEU A 259 -3.74 -14.67 18.46
CA LEU A 259 -3.61 -13.49 17.61
C LEU A 259 -2.28 -12.76 17.83
N ILE A 260 -1.87 -12.57 19.09
CA ILE A 260 -0.58 -11.93 19.41
C ILE A 260 0.58 -12.75 18.83
N CYS A 261 0.59 -14.07 18.98
CA CYS A 261 1.62 -14.93 18.38
C CYS A 261 1.62 -14.86 16.84
N ILE A 262 0.46 -14.75 16.20
CA ILE A 262 0.37 -14.61 14.74
C ILE A 262 0.90 -13.25 14.29
N VAL A 263 0.58 -12.17 15.00
CA VAL A 263 1.06 -10.81 14.69
C VAL A 263 2.58 -10.71 14.88
N ASP A 264 3.14 -11.29 15.95
CA ASP A 264 4.61 -11.33 16.16
C ASP A 264 5.31 -12.07 15.01
N GLN A 265 4.77 -13.21 14.58
CA GLN A 265 5.29 -13.94 13.42
C GLN A 265 5.22 -13.13 12.11
N ILE A 266 4.16 -12.34 11.91
CA ILE A 266 4.03 -11.45 10.74
C ILE A 266 4.99 -10.27 10.82
N HIS A 267 5.21 -9.72 12.02
CA HIS A 267 6.23 -8.70 12.27
C HIS A 267 7.63 -9.22 11.96
N ASP A 268 7.98 -10.42 12.44
CA ASP A 268 9.26 -11.09 12.12
C ASP A 268 9.42 -11.30 10.61
N TYR A 269 8.36 -11.73 9.91
CA TYR A 269 8.36 -11.84 8.46
C TYR A 269 8.59 -10.47 7.78
N ALA A 270 7.96 -9.41 8.27
CA ALA A 270 8.09 -8.08 7.70
C ALA A 270 9.55 -7.59 7.75
N VAL A 271 10.22 -7.82 8.88
CA VAL A 271 11.61 -7.43 9.12
C VAL A 271 12.60 -8.31 8.36
N ASN A 272 12.43 -9.63 8.41
CA ASN A 272 13.45 -10.58 7.97
C ASN A 272 13.25 -11.09 6.54
N ASN A 273 12.06 -10.95 5.97
CA ASN A 273 11.73 -11.48 4.65
C ASN A 273 11.25 -10.37 3.71
N HIS A 274 10.23 -9.61 4.11
CA HIS A 274 9.62 -8.59 3.27
C HIS A 274 10.55 -7.40 3.02
N ARG A 275 11.16 -6.83 4.06
CA ARG A 275 12.10 -5.71 3.91
C ARG A 275 13.30 -6.10 3.03
N PRO A 276 14.02 -7.22 3.26
CA PRO A 276 15.11 -7.64 2.35
C PRO A 276 14.63 -7.93 0.92
N PHE A 277 13.42 -8.47 0.75
CA PHE A 277 12.81 -8.62 -0.57
C PHE A 277 12.67 -7.26 -1.25
N VAL A 278 12.08 -6.27 -0.57
CA VAL A 278 11.88 -4.93 -1.14
C VAL A 278 13.21 -4.26 -1.48
N MET A 279 14.18 -4.30 -0.57
CA MET A 279 15.48 -3.67 -0.77
C MET A 279 16.21 -4.19 -2.00
N ARG A 280 16.23 -5.51 -2.17
CA ARG A 280 16.88 -6.16 -3.32
C ARG A 280 16.23 -5.75 -4.64
N HIS A 281 14.90 -5.69 -4.69
CA HIS A 281 14.21 -5.33 -5.93
C HIS A 281 14.29 -3.84 -6.25
N LEU A 282 14.36 -2.99 -5.21
CA LEU A 282 14.56 -1.55 -5.36
C LEU A 282 15.90 -1.20 -6.00
N GLU A 283 16.93 -2.02 -5.86
CA GLU A 283 18.26 -1.76 -6.45
C GLU A 283 18.17 -1.62 -7.97
N ALA A 284 17.46 -2.53 -8.64
CA ALA A 284 17.27 -2.47 -10.09
C ALA A 284 16.52 -1.20 -10.51
N TRP A 285 15.50 -0.81 -9.74
CA TRP A 285 14.72 0.39 -10.00
C TRP A 285 15.52 1.68 -9.81
N HIS A 286 16.36 1.73 -8.76
CA HIS A 286 17.29 2.84 -8.55
C HIS A 286 18.33 2.92 -9.68
N ALA A 287 18.91 1.79 -10.09
CA ALA A 287 19.88 1.74 -11.18
C ALA A 287 19.27 2.23 -12.52
N ARG A 288 18.04 1.82 -12.83
CA ARG A 288 17.30 2.32 -13.99
C ARG A 288 17.08 3.83 -13.90
N HIS A 289 16.66 4.33 -12.74
CA HIS A 289 16.47 5.75 -12.51
C HIS A 289 17.74 6.55 -12.73
N GLU A 290 18.86 6.11 -12.17
CA GLU A 290 20.17 6.76 -12.33
C GLU A 290 20.62 6.79 -13.79
N LYS A 291 20.49 5.66 -14.50
CA LYS A 291 20.81 5.56 -15.93
C LYS A 291 20.01 6.55 -16.78
N SER A 292 18.73 6.75 -16.46
CA SER A 292 17.87 7.70 -17.20
C SER A 292 18.22 9.17 -16.94
N LEU A 293 18.96 9.49 -15.87
CA LEU A 293 19.41 10.84 -15.54
C LEU A 293 20.75 11.21 -16.20
N GLU A 294 21.55 10.24 -16.65
CA GLU A 294 22.88 10.50 -17.21
C GLU A 294 22.91 11.42 -18.45
N PRO A 295 21.96 11.34 -19.40
CA PRO A 295 21.90 12.30 -20.51
C PRO A 295 21.71 13.74 -20.03
N VAL A 296 20.89 13.93 -18.98
CA VAL A 296 20.63 15.26 -18.40
C VAL A 296 21.86 15.78 -17.66
N ARG A 297 22.53 14.92 -16.89
CA ARG A 297 23.77 15.30 -16.18
C ARG A 297 24.90 15.65 -17.13
N SER A 298 25.02 14.90 -18.23
CA SER A 298 26.04 15.15 -19.25
C SER A 298 25.78 16.47 -19.97
N ALA A 299 24.53 16.81 -20.26
CA ALA A 299 24.17 18.13 -20.82
C ALA A 299 24.51 19.28 -19.86
N LEU A 300 24.14 19.17 -18.57
CA LEU A 300 24.44 20.20 -17.57
C LEU A 300 25.95 20.40 -17.34
N ARG A 301 26.75 19.32 -17.37
CA ARG A 301 28.22 19.43 -17.29
C ARG A 301 28.81 20.14 -18.51
N LEU A 302 28.23 19.96 -19.69
CA LEU A 302 28.66 20.66 -20.90
C LEU A 302 28.36 22.16 -20.78
N ASP A 303 27.16 22.52 -20.32
CA ASP A 303 26.76 23.91 -20.15
C ASP A 303 27.60 24.63 -19.08
N ALA A 304 27.94 23.96 -17.97
CA ALA A 304 28.83 24.49 -16.95
C ALA A 304 30.26 24.71 -17.48
N ALA A 305 30.80 23.76 -18.26
CA ALA A 305 32.12 23.89 -18.89
C ALA A 305 32.16 25.04 -19.90
N ILE A 306 31.06 25.28 -20.63
CA ILE A 306 30.95 26.41 -21.58
C ILE A 306 30.85 27.76 -20.84
N SER A 307 30.23 27.78 -19.65
CA SER A 307 30.11 28.98 -18.83
C SER A 307 31.41 29.37 -18.10
N GLU A 308 32.27 28.41 -17.75
CA GLU A 308 33.58 28.69 -17.15
C GLU A 308 34.59 29.20 -18.18
N ASP A 309 34.48 28.77 -19.44
CA ASP A 309 35.34 29.22 -20.55
C ASP A 309 34.97 30.63 -21.08
N SER A 310 33.94 31.26 -20.51
CA SER A 310 33.48 32.61 -20.86
C SER A 310 33.63 33.65 -19.74
N MET A 311 34.33 33.31 -18.65
CA MET A 311 34.69 34.23 -17.55
C MET A 311 36.20 34.41 -17.37
N SER A 312 37.01 33.98 -18.33
CA SER A 312 38.47 34.13 -18.33
C SER A 312 38.95 35.30 -19.18
N GLU A 313 38.52 36.53 -18.87
CA GLU A 313 39.26 37.74 -19.25
C GLU A 313 38.92 38.87 -18.28
N ASP A 314 39.97 39.37 -17.60
CA ASP A 314 40.06 40.59 -16.78
C ASP A 314 39.54 40.57 -15.34
N MET A 315 40.37 40.11 -14.39
CA MET A 315 40.53 40.82 -13.10
C MET A 315 41.90 40.56 -12.47
N GLU A 316 42.80 41.52 -12.64
CA GLU A 316 44.13 41.56 -12.01
C GLU A 316 44.07 41.82 -10.50
N SER A 317 44.93 41.09 -9.79
CA SER A 317 45.67 41.41 -8.55
C SER A 317 45.01 42.25 -7.44
N SER A 318 44.95 41.66 -6.25
CA SER A 318 45.51 42.27 -5.03
C SER A 318 45.71 41.21 -3.95
N ASP A 319 46.96 41.10 -3.51
CA ASP A 319 47.41 40.27 -2.39
C ASP A 319 46.78 40.72 -1.07
N SER A 320 46.31 39.76 -0.29
CA SER A 320 46.20 39.93 1.17
C SER A 320 46.20 38.56 1.85
N ASP A 321 47.31 38.28 2.53
CA ASP A 321 47.50 37.21 3.49
C ASP A 321 46.47 37.28 4.62
N SER A 322 45.81 36.16 4.91
CA SER A 322 45.31 35.85 6.25
C SER A 322 45.12 34.35 6.40
N ASP A 323 45.86 33.79 7.34
CA ASP A 323 45.67 32.48 7.95
C ASP A 323 44.23 32.31 8.46
N ASP A 324 43.61 31.14 8.23
CA ASP A 324 42.87 30.43 9.28
C ASP A 324 42.35 29.05 8.83
N GLU A 325 42.04 28.27 9.87
CA GLU A 325 41.95 26.83 10.00
C GLU A 325 40.87 26.06 9.19
N ASN A 326 41.11 24.73 9.15
CA ASN A 326 40.12 23.64 9.16
C ASN A 326 38.99 23.62 8.11
N SER A 327 39.05 22.64 7.20
CA SER A 327 37.84 22.06 6.60
C SER A 327 38.12 20.68 6.00
N ASP A 328 37.84 19.66 6.80
CA ASP A 328 37.53 18.30 6.36
C ASP A 328 36.11 18.30 5.77
N SER A 329 35.96 18.13 4.45
CA SER A 329 34.64 17.92 3.80
C SER A 329 34.80 17.40 2.37
N SER A 330 34.80 16.07 2.21
CA SER A 330 34.53 15.41 0.93
C SER A 330 33.14 14.76 0.97
N GLY A 331 32.12 15.56 1.30
CA GLY A 331 30.73 15.20 1.09
C GLY A 331 30.24 15.80 -0.21
N GLN A 332 30.07 14.97 -1.26
CA GLN A 332 29.35 15.37 -2.47
C GLN A 332 27.92 15.80 -2.10
N SER A 333 27.76 17.11 -1.90
CA SER A 333 26.48 17.78 -1.81
C SER A 333 25.79 17.64 -3.16
N TYR A 334 24.69 16.89 -3.20
CA TYR A 334 23.80 16.93 -4.35
C TYR A 334 23.17 18.32 -4.38
N ASP A 335 23.58 19.12 -5.36
CA ASP A 335 23.12 20.48 -5.55
C ASP A 335 21.58 20.52 -5.67
N PHE A 336 20.95 21.05 -4.63
CA PHE A 336 19.52 21.28 -4.54
C PHE A 336 19.02 22.22 -5.65
N GLY A 337 19.91 23.07 -6.19
CA GLY A 337 19.66 23.93 -7.35
C GLY A 337 19.36 23.17 -8.63
N VAL A 338 19.99 22.01 -8.85
CA VAL A 338 19.69 21.15 -10.01
C VAL A 338 18.30 20.52 -9.90
N ILE A 339 17.86 20.15 -8.69
CA ILE A 339 16.51 19.60 -8.44
C ILE A 339 15.43 20.68 -8.58
N ALA A 340 15.69 21.88 -8.07
CA ALA A 340 14.79 23.02 -8.20
C ALA A 340 14.65 23.50 -9.67
N SER A 341 15.76 23.56 -10.41
CA SER A 341 15.78 23.92 -11.83
C SER A 341 15.04 22.89 -12.70
N LEU A 342 15.08 21.60 -12.34
CA LEU A 342 14.29 20.55 -12.98
C LEU A 342 12.77 20.69 -12.74
N MET A 343 12.36 21.34 -11.64
CA MET A 343 10.95 21.60 -11.32
C MET A 343 10.41 22.91 -11.93
N GLU A 344 11.25 23.90 -12.16
CA GLU A 344 10.84 25.21 -12.69
C GLU A 344 10.69 25.27 -14.22
N PHE A 345 11.33 24.38 -14.98
CA PHE A 345 11.33 24.44 -16.45
C PHE A 345 10.06 23.91 -17.15
N HIS A 346 9.05 23.42 -16.43
CA HIS A 346 7.82 22.87 -17.04
C HIS A 346 6.53 23.45 -16.44
N SER A 347 6.25 24.72 -16.76
CA SER A 347 4.99 25.43 -16.47
C SER A 347 3.79 25.02 -17.36
N LYS A 348 3.89 23.89 -18.07
CA LYS A 348 2.74 23.22 -18.70
C LYS A 348 2.48 21.92 -17.97
N LEU A 349 1.24 21.72 -17.51
CA LEU A 349 0.80 20.43 -17.00
C LEU A 349 1.31 19.33 -17.95
N PRO A 350 2.07 18.35 -17.43
CA PRO A 350 2.75 17.39 -18.29
C PRO A 350 1.76 16.64 -19.18
N GLU A 351 2.17 16.35 -20.41
CA GLU A 351 1.38 15.62 -21.40
C GLU A 351 0.84 14.28 -20.86
N TRP A 352 1.50 13.67 -19.85
CA TRP A 352 1.02 12.49 -19.12
C TRP A 352 -0.25 12.71 -18.32
N PHE A 353 -0.63 13.93 -17.93
CA PHE A 353 -1.94 14.18 -17.33
C PHE A 353 -3.06 13.90 -18.35
N HIS A 354 -2.83 14.23 -19.63
CA HIS A 354 -3.73 13.91 -20.76
C HIS A 354 -3.49 12.50 -21.34
N LEU A 355 -2.26 11.99 -21.28
CA LEU A 355 -1.86 10.63 -21.62
C LEU A 355 -2.28 9.60 -20.55
N LYS A 356 -2.61 10.00 -19.31
CA LYS A 356 -3.14 9.16 -18.23
C LYS A 356 -4.64 8.90 -18.38
N GLU A 357 -5.38 9.82 -19.01
CA GLU A 357 -6.75 9.52 -19.47
C GLU A 357 -6.75 8.60 -20.68
N SER A 358 -5.88 8.85 -21.67
CA SER A 358 -5.85 8.08 -22.93
C SER A 358 -5.09 6.75 -22.83
N SER A 359 -3.98 6.64 -22.09
CA SER A 359 -3.25 5.38 -21.88
C SER A 359 -3.91 4.44 -20.90
N LYS A 360 -4.71 4.93 -19.95
CA LYS A 360 -5.48 4.07 -19.03
C LYS A 360 -6.61 3.35 -19.79
N MET A 361 -7.27 4.04 -20.71
CA MET A 361 -8.21 3.45 -21.68
C MET A 361 -7.48 2.52 -22.67
N THR A 362 -6.33 2.93 -23.22
CA THR A 362 -5.62 2.16 -24.25
C THR A 362 -4.92 0.90 -23.69
N ARG A 363 -4.39 0.92 -22.46
CA ARG A 363 -3.78 -0.26 -21.82
C ARG A 363 -4.83 -1.26 -21.35
N GLN A 364 -5.96 -0.80 -20.81
CA GLN A 364 -7.09 -1.68 -20.47
C GLN A 364 -7.76 -2.26 -21.72
N GLU A 365 -7.91 -1.48 -22.79
CA GLU A 365 -8.48 -1.93 -24.05
C GLU A 365 -7.54 -2.88 -24.80
N LYS A 366 -6.22 -2.60 -24.87
CA LYS A 366 -5.25 -3.56 -25.44
C LYS A 366 -5.15 -4.85 -24.64
N ALA A 367 -5.20 -4.79 -23.30
CA ALA A 367 -5.23 -6.00 -22.48
C ALA A 367 -6.54 -6.78 -22.66
N ARG A 368 -7.68 -6.09 -22.81
CA ARG A 368 -9.00 -6.70 -23.08
C ARG A 368 -9.05 -7.34 -24.47
N GLN A 369 -8.61 -6.64 -25.51
CA GLN A 369 -8.54 -7.13 -26.90
C GLN A 369 -7.56 -8.30 -27.04
N THR A 370 -6.43 -8.27 -26.33
CA THR A 370 -5.48 -9.39 -26.29
C THR A 370 -6.09 -10.62 -25.61
N ARG A 371 -6.81 -10.45 -24.49
CA ARG A 371 -7.52 -11.53 -23.81
C ARG A 371 -8.65 -12.11 -24.67
N GLU A 372 -9.38 -11.27 -25.41
CA GLU A 372 -10.45 -11.72 -26.31
C GLU A 372 -9.92 -12.44 -27.55
N ARG A 373 -8.82 -11.95 -28.13
CA ARG A 373 -8.09 -12.61 -29.23
C ARG A 373 -7.56 -13.98 -28.80
N ASN A 374 -6.96 -14.07 -27.61
CA ASN A 374 -6.46 -15.33 -27.05
C ASN A 374 -7.59 -16.30 -26.69
N ARG A 375 -8.78 -15.79 -26.30
CA ARG A 375 -9.98 -16.62 -26.09
C ARG A 375 -10.51 -17.21 -27.40
N LYS A 376 -10.57 -16.40 -28.47
CA LYS A 376 -10.99 -16.86 -29.81
C LYS A 376 -10.01 -17.88 -30.40
N LEU A 377 -8.70 -17.69 -30.21
CA LEU A 377 -7.68 -18.65 -30.61
C LEU A 377 -7.83 -20.01 -29.91
N ARG A 378 -8.15 -20.01 -28.60
CA ARG A 378 -8.43 -21.24 -27.84
C ARG A 378 -9.72 -21.94 -28.28
N GLN A 379 -10.74 -21.17 -28.67
CA GLN A 379 -11.99 -21.72 -29.22
C GLN A 379 -11.81 -22.30 -30.63
N SER A 380 -10.86 -21.78 -31.42
CA SER A 380 -10.52 -22.32 -32.75
C SER A 380 -9.58 -23.53 -32.72
N GLN A 381 -8.96 -23.82 -31.56
CA GLN A 381 -8.08 -24.98 -31.36
C GLN A 381 -8.76 -26.14 -30.61
N ASP A 382 -10.04 -26.00 -30.27
CA ASP A 382 -10.83 -27.08 -29.67
C ASP A 382 -11.17 -28.13 -30.75
N PRO A 383 -10.67 -29.38 -30.67
CA PRO A 383 -10.93 -30.42 -31.67
C PRO A 383 -12.40 -30.81 -31.79
N ASN A 384 -13.24 -30.42 -30.82
CA ASN A 384 -14.66 -30.74 -30.79
C ASN A 384 -15.56 -29.77 -31.56
N ASN A 385 -15.02 -28.70 -32.16
CA ASN A 385 -15.80 -27.76 -32.96
C ASN A 385 -15.50 -27.88 -34.46
N ARG A 386 -15.72 -29.09 -35.01
CA ARG A 386 -16.00 -29.25 -36.44
C ARG A 386 -17.49 -28.99 -36.67
N SER A 387 -17.78 -28.06 -37.58
CA SER A 387 -19.11 -27.62 -37.97
C SER A 387 -20.12 -28.77 -38.17
N PRO A 388 -21.39 -28.61 -37.77
CA PRO A 388 -22.43 -29.57 -38.05
C PRO A 388 -22.87 -29.43 -39.51
N GLY A 389 -22.56 -30.45 -40.32
CA GLY A 389 -22.99 -30.53 -41.71
C GLY A 389 -23.40 -31.94 -42.09
N LYS A 390 -24.66 -32.32 -41.80
CA LYS A 390 -25.62 -33.00 -42.70
C LYS A 390 -26.71 -33.74 -41.92
N GLN A 391 -27.93 -33.52 -42.40
CA GLN A 391 -29.21 -34.07 -41.96
C GLN A 391 -29.22 -35.60 -41.80
N ARG A 392 -29.98 -36.07 -40.81
CA ARG A 392 -30.96 -37.17 -40.98
C ARG A 392 -32.06 -37.00 -39.93
N GLY A 393 -33.29 -36.80 -40.40
CA GLY A 393 -34.46 -36.61 -39.55
C GLY A 393 -35.04 -37.92 -39.03
N ARG A 394 -35.85 -37.81 -37.97
CA ARG A 394 -37.10 -38.55 -37.74
C ARG A 394 -37.73 -38.10 -36.41
N GLY A 395 -39.03 -37.80 -36.44
CA GLY A 395 -39.93 -38.03 -35.30
C GLY A 395 -40.33 -36.85 -34.41
N ARG A 396 -41.48 -36.23 -34.74
CA ARG A 396 -42.41 -35.45 -33.89
C ARG A 396 -43.00 -36.33 -32.74
N PRO A 397 -43.81 -35.83 -31.77
CA PRO A 397 -44.31 -34.46 -31.57
C PRO A 397 -44.36 -33.92 -30.12
N ALA A 398 -44.85 -32.69 -30.04
CA ALA A 398 -45.03 -31.77 -28.92
C ALA A 398 -46.12 -32.12 -27.88
N LYS A 399 -45.96 -31.53 -26.69
CA LYS A 399 -46.97 -31.11 -25.69
C LYS A 399 -46.31 -30.03 -24.81
N ALA A 400 -46.92 -28.97 -24.32
CA ALA A 400 -48.12 -28.20 -24.60
C ALA A 400 -47.92 -26.88 -23.82
N GLU A 401 -48.28 -25.74 -24.40
CA GLU A 401 -48.45 -24.48 -23.66
C GLU A 401 -49.63 -24.61 -22.69
N VAL A 402 -49.47 -24.08 -21.47
CA VAL A 402 -50.59 -23.62 -20.65
C VAL A 402 -50.35 -22.17 -20.30
N THR A 403 -51.28 -21.35 -20.75
CA THR A 403 -51.38 -19.91 -20.55
C THR A 403 -52.27 -19.58 -19.36
N LYS A 404 -51.99 -18.40 -18.77
CA LYS A 404 -52.87 -17.48 -18.03
C LYS A 404 -53.32 -17.86 -16.61
N ASN A 405 -53.04 -16.97 -15.65
CA ASN A 405 -54.05 -15.99 -15.24
C ASN A 405 -53.47 -14.81 -14.43
N GLU A 406 -54.03 -13.64 -14.70
CA GLU A 406 -53.75 -12.35 -14.07
C GLU A 406 -54.46 -12.20 -12.71
N ALA A 407 -53.76 -11.55 -11.77
CA ALA A 407 -54.12 -10.55 -10.74
C ALA A 407 -55.50 -10.56 -10.02
N PRO A 408 -55.56 -10.09 -8.74
CA PRO A 408 -55.69 -8.63 -8.54
C PRO A 408 -54.93 -8.01 -7.34
N LYS A 409 -54.75 -6.70 -7.51
CA LYS A 409 -54.10 -5.68 -6.67
C LYS A 409 -54.73 -5.52 -5.27
N ARG A 410 -53.90 -5.19 -4.27
CA ARG A 410 -54.27 -4.26 -3.18
C ARG A 410 -53.17 -3.22 -2.94
N LYS A 411 -53.60 -1.95 -2.94
CA LYS A 411 -52.85 -0.70 -2.74
C LYS A 411 -52.68 -0.38 -1.24
N ARG A 412 -51.59 0.33 -0.91
CA ARG A 412 -51.41 1.39 0.14
C ARG A 412 -49.89 1.60 0.26
N GLY A 413 -49.24 2.77 0.22
CA GLY A 413 -49.60 4.18 0.01
C GLY A 413 -48.42 5.07 0.49
N ARG A 414 -47.95 5.99 -0.37
CA ARG A 414 -47.28 7.30 -0.10
C ARG A 414 -45.85 7.37 0.53
N PRO A 415 -45.09 8.51 0.45
CA PRO A 415 -44.36 9.03 -0.72
C PRO A 415 -42.88 9.45 -0.36
N PRO A 416 -42.22 10.39 -1.07
CA PRO A 416 -40.96 10.22 -1.82
C PRO A 416 -39.65 10.45 -1.03
N LYS A 417 -38.57 9.79 -1.47
CA LYS A 417 -37.17 10.15 -1.11
C LYS A 417 -36.67 11.23 -2.07
N THR A 418 -36.42 12.44 -1.57
CA THR A 418 -35.70 13.50 -2.27
C THR A 418 -34.20 13.45 -1.98
N SER A 419 -33.43 13.22 -3.04
CA SER A 419 -32.13 13.80 -3.39
C SER A 419 -31.05 13.98 -2.30
N SER A 420 -29.98 13.22 -2.47
CA SER A 420 -28.63 13.54 -2.02
C SER A 420 -28.19 14.92 -2.53
N LYS A 421 -27.80 15.82 -1.62
CA LYS A 421 -27.16 17.10 -1.96
C LYS A 421 -25.69 16.87 -2.30
N SER A 422 -25.37 17.12 -3.57
CA SER A 422 -24.08 17.61 -4.02
C SER A 422 -23.86 19.02 -3.45
N THR A 423 -22.72 19.28 -2.82
CA THR A 423 -22.33 20.63 -2.42
C THR A 423 -21.14 21.08 -3.26
N LYS A 424 -21.42 22.04 -4.16
CA LYS A 424 -20.42 22.85 -4.86
C LYS A 424 -19.81 23.86 -3.88
N ILE A 425 -18.49 23.98 -3.95
CA ILE A 425 -17.69 25.02 -3.30
C ILE A 425 -17.89 26.34 -4.07
N THR A 426 -18.19 27.43 -3.36
CA THR A 426 -18.08 28.79 -3.89
C THR A 426 -17.29 29.64 -2.90
N LYS A 427 -16.23 30.29 -3.39
CA LYS A 427 -15.47 31.34 -2.69
C LYS A 427 -16.31 32.62 -2.63
N ASN A 428 -16.27 33.34 -1.51
CA ASN A 428 -15.71 34.70 -1.43
C ASN A 428 -15.85 35.36 -0.05
N SER A 429 -14.69 35.83 0.44
CA SER A 429 -14.36 37.13 1.05
C SER A 429 -15.09 37.72 2.28
N CYS A 430 -14.22 38.28 3.15
CA CYS A 430 -14.38 39.46 4.02
C CYS A 430 -15.10 39.27 5.36
N ILE A 431 -14.74 39.92 6.48
CA ILE A 431 -13.59 40.70 6.98
C ILE A 431 -13.98 41.10 8.44
N ILE A 432 -12.99 41.39 9.32
CA ILE A 432 -13.06 42.20 10.57
C ILE A 432 -13.51 41.58 11.93
N ARG A 433 -12.52 41.59 12.87
CA ARG A 433 -12.48 42.07 14.30
C ARG A 433 -13.53 41.56 15.29
N SER A 434 -13.35 41.47 16.61
CA SER A 434 -12.27 41.64 17.61
C SER A 434 -12.97 41.45 18.98
N SER A 435 -12.25 41.00 20.03
CA SER A 435 -12.56 41.28 21.46
C SER A 435 -13.88 40.69 22.01
N THR A 436 -14.00 40.02 23.17
CA THR A 436 -13.60 40.46 24.51
C THR A 436 -13.90 39.32 25.50
N ARG A 437 -12.93 38.99 26.36
CA ARG A 437 -13.02 38.76 27.83
C ARG A 437 -14.41 38.46 28.46
N ARG A 438 -14.50 37.37 29.24
CA ARG A 438 -14.92 37.39 30.65
C ARG A 438 -14.63 36.07 31.38
N GLN A 439 -13.81 36.17 32.43
CA GLN A 439 -13.84 35.31 33.62
C GLN A 439 -15.20 35.42 34.31
N VAL A 440 -15.70 34.33 34.90
CA VAL A 440 -16.30 34.33 36.25
C VAL A 440 -16.01 32.96 36.91
N ASN A 441 -15.60 33.03 38.17
CA ASN A 441 -15.24 31.97 39.11
C ASN A 441 -16.46 31.24 39.73
N ALA A 442 -16.12 30.25 40.56
CA ALA A 442 -16.87 29.62 41.66
C ALA A 442 -17.81 28.48 41.20
N THR A 443 -17.72 27.25 41.72
CA THR A 443 -17.30 26.75 43.04
C THR A 443 -16.80 25.32 42.90
#